data_AF-A0A1H9MS61-F1
#
_entry.id   AF-A0A1H9MS61-F1
#
_cell.length_a   1.000
_cell.length_b   1.000
_cell.length_c   1.000
_cell.angle_alpha   90.00
_cell.angle_beta   90.00
_cell.angle_gamma   90.00
#
_symmetry.space_group_name_H-M   'P 1'
#
loop_
_entity.id
_entity.type
_entity.pdbx_description
1 polymer ?
#
loop_
_entity_poly.entity_id
_entity_poly.type
_entity_poly.pdbx_seq_one_letter_code
_entity_poly.pdbx_strand_id
1 'polypeptide(L)'
;MFIPNNTGRLSRKIGMTIKAEARFSIPETVDCGVVSLANTDQKTSVRSDSSASRGSAQETVSDAKILFPATVTIIAGDRFEIAGFTLKVITVQPRYSVLGILDHYEVDFAHWGP
;
A
#
# COMPACT_ATOMS: atom_id res chain seq x y z
N MET A 1 -1.18 -15.37 12.20
CA MET A 1 -2.21 -14.41 12.63
C MET A 1 -1.58 -13.04 12.66
N PHE A 2 -1.84 -12.26 11.62
CA PHE A 2 -1.47 -10.86 11.58
C PHE A 2 -2.24 -10.07 12.67
N ILE A 3 -1.50 -9.23 13.40
CA ILE A 3 -2.05 -8.30 14.38
C ILE A 3 -1.67 -6.89 13.91
N PRO A 4 -2.64 -6.06 13.48
CA PRO A 4 -2.35 -4.70 13.07
C PRO A 4 -1.86 -3.87 14.26
N ASN A 5 -0.94 -2.95 14.00
CA ASN A 5 -0.33 -2.09 15.02
C ASN A 5 -0.52 -0.60 14.73
N ASN A 6 -1.23 -0.26 13.65
CA ASN A 6 -1.46 1.11 13.22
C ASN A 6 -2.84 1.23 12.55
N THR A 7 -3.28 2.47 12.32
CA THR A 7 -4.52 2.78 11.62
C THR A 7 -4.26 3.83 10.55
N GLY A 8 -4.96 3.74 9.43
CA GLY A 8 -4.95 4.76 8.38
C GLY A 8 -6.33 4.98 7.80
N ARG A 9 -6.44 5.89 6.83
CA ARG A 9 -7.71 6.24 6.19
C ARG A 9 -7.74 5.72 4.76
N LEU A 10 -8.67 4.81 4.46
CA LEU A 10 -8.89 4.24 3.14
C LEU A 10 -10.04 4.96 2.43
N SER A 11 -9.78 5.47 1.24
CA SER A 11 -10.78 6.06 0.36
C SER A 11 -10.89 5.23 -0.91
N ARG A 12 -12.06 4.66 -1.16
CA ARG A 12 -12.30 3.79 -2.32
C ARG A 12 -12.44 4.61 -3.58
N LYS A 13 -11.89 4.14 -4.69
CA LYS A 13 -12.11 4.78 -5.99
C LYS A 13 -13.54 4.49 -6.48
N ILE A 14 -14.38 5.52 -6.55
CA ILE A 14 -15.80 5.40 -6.92
C ILE A 14 -16.10 5.79 -8.37
N GLY A 15 -15.12 6.34 -9.09
CA GLY A 15 -15.27 6.68 -10.50
C GLY A 15 -14.34 7.80 -10.94
N MET A 16 -14.75 8.49 -12.00
CA MET A 16 -14.08 9.68 -12.51
C MET A 16 -15.08 10.83 -12.63
N THR A 17 -14.60 12.06 -12.48
CA THR A 17 -15.37 13.28 -12.78
C THR A 17 -15.43 13.51 -14.29
N ILE A 18 -16.29 14.42 -14.73
CA ILE A 18 -16.39 14.85 -16.14
C ILE A 18 -15.04 15.37 -16.67
N LYS A 19 -14.16 15.85 -15.77
CA LYS A 19 -12.81 16.32 -16.08
C LYS A 19 -11.73 15.22 -16.01
N ALA A 20 -12.14 13.95 -15.98
CA ALA A 20 -11.25 12.79 -15.83
C ALA A 20 -10.45 12.73 -14.52
N GLU A 21 -10.86 13.46 -13.48
CA GLU A 21 -10.24 13.37 -12.15
C GLU A 21 -10.80 12.16 -11.39
N ALA A 22 -9.95 11.42 -10.67
CA ALA A 22 -10.42 10.29 -9.86
C ALA A 22 -11.30 10.78 -8.71
N ARG A 23 -12.50 10.20 -8.59
CA ARG A 23 -13.42 10.46 -7.47
C ARG A 23 -13.27 9.36 -6.43
N PHE A 24 -13.15 9.76 -5.17
CA PHE A 24 -12.99 8.85 -4.04
C PHE A 24 -14.19 8.91 -3.09
N SER A 25 -14.43 7.82 -2.37
CA SER A 25 -15.43 7.75 -1.31
C SER A 25 -15.01 8.59 -0.10
N ILE A 26 -15.94 8.73 0.86
CA ILE A 26 -15.59 9.22 2.20
C ILE A 26 -14.52 8.28 2.78
N PRO A 27 -13.42 8.82 3.36
CA PRO A 27 -12.37 7.99 3.94
C PRO A 27 -12.88 7.22 5.17
N GLU A 28 -12.62 5.92 5.21
CA GLU A 28 -12.90 5.02 6.33
C GLU A 28 -11.61 4.72 7.10
N THR A 29 -11.66 4.74 8.43
CA THR A 29 -10.50 4.33 9.25
C THR A 29 -10.37 2.82 9.23
N VAL A 30 -9.20 2.32 8.85
CA VAL A 30 -8.91 0.88 8.77
C VAL A 30 -7.64 0.55 9.53
N ASP A 31 -7.64 -0.65 10.12
CA ASP A 31 -6.46 -1.21 10.77
C ASP A 31 -5.43 -1.65 9.74
N CYS A 32 -4.16 -1.42 10.04
CA CYS A 32 -3.05 -1.76 9.15
C CYS A 32 -1.74 -1.99 9.92
N GLY A 33 -0.75 -2.55 9.23
CA GLY A 33 0.61 -2.72 9.72
C GLY A 33 1.60 -2.18 8.71
N VAL A 34 2.36 -1.14 9.07
CA VAL A 34 3.33 -0.52 8.17
C VAL A 34 4.62 -1.35 8.16
N VAL A 35 5.01 -1.86 6.99
CA VAL A 35 6.26 -2.62 6.82
C VAL A 35 7.36 -1.70 6.32
N SER A 36 7.06 -0.89 5.30
CA SER A 36 7.95 0.14 4.79
C SER A 36 7.15 1.34 4.31
N LEU A 37 7.68 2.54 4.54
CA LEU A 37 7.12 3.79 4.08
C LEU A 37 8.31 4.66 3.65
N ALA A 38 8.60 4.68 2.36
CA ALA A 38 9.66 5.48 1.78
C ALA A 38 9.20 6.94 1.70
N ASN A 39 10.05 7.82 2.19
CA ASN A 39 9.82 9.26 2.17
C ASN A 39 10.46 9.81 0.88
N THR A 40 9.72 9.78 -0.24
CA THR A 40 10.27 10.07 -1.58
C THR A 40 10.70 11.54 -1.79
N ASP A 41 10.56 12.40 -0.78
CA ASP A 41 11.06 13.80 -0.80
C ASP A 41 12.58 13.91 -0.60
N GLN A 42 13.29 12.85 -0.21
CA GLN A 42 14.75 12.83 -0.22
C GLN A 42 15.29 11.78 -1.18
N LYS A 43 15.69 12.24 -2.37
CA LYS A 43 16.57 11.50 -3.29
C LYS A 43 17.98 11.42 -2.69
N THR A 44 18.17 10.67 -1.60
CA THR A 44 19.51 10.31 -1.13
C THR A 44 19.93 9.04 -1.85
N SER A 45 20.86 9.19 -2.80
CA SER A 45 21.55 8.08 -3.44
C SER A 45 22.42 7.35 -2.43
N VAL A 46 21.83 6.43 -1.68
CA VAL A 46 22.59 5.50 -0.83
C VAL A 46 22.84 4.26 -1.67
N ARG A 47 24.01 4.21 -2.32
CA ARG A 47 24.57 2.95 -2.82
C ARG A 47 24.95 2.12 -1.59
N SER A 48 24.06 1.21 -1.22
CA SER A 48 24.39 0.14 -0.30
C SER A 48 24.55 -1.14 -1.10
N ASP A 49 25.80 -1.53 -1.33
CA ASP A 49 26.20 -2.90 -1.67
C ASP A 49 25.65 -3.86 -0.61
N SER A 50 24.40 -4.28 -0.79
CA SER A 50 23.76 -5.29 0.03
C SER A 50 23.43 -6.43 -0.90
N SER A 51 24.17 -7.51 -0.74
CA SER A 51 24.03 -8.76 -1.48
C SER A 51 22.60 -9.31 -1.34
N ALA A 52 21.72 -8.98 -2.30
CA ALA A 52 20.37 -9.51 -2.38
C ALA A 52 20.21 -10.25 -3.70
N SER A 53 20.76 -11.46 -3.76
CA SER A 53 20.40 -12.41 -4.79
C SER A 53 18.97 -12.91 -4.51
N ARG A 54 18.04 -12.59 -5.40
CA ARG A 54 17.11 -13.55 -6.05
C ARG A 54 15.96 -12.82 -6.74
N GLY A 55 15.95 -12.96 -8.07
CA GLY A 55 14.75 -12.94 -8.89
C GLY A 55 14.51 -11.61 -9.59
N SER A 56 14.75 -11.59 -10.89
CA SER A 56 14.18 -10.60 -11.81
C SER A 56 12.67 -10.50 -11.62
N ALA A 57 12.22 -9.58 -10.77
CA ALA A 57 10.87 -9.11 -10.72
C ALA A 57 10.92 -7.65 -11.14
N GLN A 58 10.29 -7.35 -12.27
CA GLN A 58 10.19 -6.02 -12.85
C GLN A 58 9.87 -5.02 -11.75
N GLU A 59 10.83 -4.14 -11.44
CA GLU A 59 10.80 -3.22 -10.30
C GLU A 59 9.66 -2.23 -10.52
N THR A 60 8.45 -2.61 -10.12
CA THR A 60 7.39 -1.64 -9.85
C THR A 60 7.83 -0.96 -8.58
N VAL A 61 8.53 0.17 -8.74
CA VAL A 61 9.02 0.99 -7.62
C VAL A 61 7.82 1.30 -6.73
N SER A 62 7.73 0.60 -5.61
CA SER A 62 6.71 0.82 -4.60
C SER A 62 7.33 1.70 -3.53
N ASP A 63 6.71 2.84 -3.28
CA ASP A 63 7.14 3.78 -2.25
C ASP A 63 6.73 3.30 -0.86
N ALA A 64 5.71 2.45 -0.73
CA ALA A 64 5.34 1.88 0.56
C ALA A 64 4.77 0.46 0.45
N LYS A 65 4.98 -0.31 1.52
CA LYS A 65 4.40 -1.64 1.72
C LYS A 65 3.66 -1.67 3.06
N ILE A 66 2.37 -1.96 3.02
CA ILE A 66 1.49 -1.98 4.18
C ILE A 66 0.65 -3.25 4.18
N LEU A 67 0.47 -3.84 5.36
CA LEU A 67 -0.34 -5.02 5.58
C LEU A 67 -1.73 -4.63 6.06
N PHE A 68 -2.75 -5.28 5.53
CA PHE A 68 -4.14 -5.09 5.93
C PHE A 68 -4.73 -6.42 6.40
N PRO A 69 -5.55 -6.42 7.47
CA PRO A 69 -6.22 -7.64 7.89
C PRO A 69 -7.16 -8.14 6.78
N ALA A 70 -7.42 -9.45 6.76
CA ALA A 70 -8.28 -10.08 5.76
C ALA A 70 -9.72 -9.50 5.71
N THR A 71 -10.15 -8.81 6.77
CA THR A 71 -11.44 -8.13 6.87
C THR A 71 -11.51 -6.82 6.07
N VAL A 72 -10.37 -6.21 5.74
CA VAL A 72 -10.32 -4.96 5.00
C VAL A 72 -10.33 -5.26 3.50
N THR A 73 -11.35 -4.74 2.81
CA THR A 73 -11.43 -4.81 1.35
C THR A 73 -10.68 -3.62 0.74
N ILE A 74 -9.54 -3.90 0.12
CA ILE A 74 -8.69 -2.92 -0.55
C ILE A 74 -8.43 -3.36 -1.99
N ILE A 75 -8.53 -2.44 -2.95
CA ILE A 75 -8.33 -2.73 -4.38
C ILE A 75 -7.34 -1.76 -5.02
N ALA A 76 -6.75 -2.19 -6.14
CA ALA A 76 -5.86 -1.35 -6.92
C ALA A 76 -6.55 -0.05 -7.36
N GLY A 77 -5.86 1.08 -7.19
CA GLY A 77 -6.36 2.42 -7.48
C GLY A 77 -7.09 3.12 -6.35
N ASP A 78 -7.34 2.45 -5.22
CA ASP A 78 -7.79 3.12 -3.99
C ASP A 78 -6.72 4.09 -3.46
N ARG A 79 -7.16 5.06 -2.66
CA ARG A 79 -6.30 6.03 -1.99
C ARG A 79 -6.22 5.69 -0.51
N PHE A 80 -5.01 5.72 0.04
CA PHE A 80 -4.75 5.46 1.44
C PHE A 80 -3.95 6.60 2.07
N GLU A 81 -4.33 7.01 3.28
CA GLU A 81 -3.67 8.08 4.02
C GLU A 81 -3.14 7.54 5.35
N ILE A 82 -1.86 7.75 5.61
CA ILE A 82 -1.21 7.33 6.85
C ILE A 82 -0.01 8.21 7.16
N ALA A 83 0.19 8.58 8.42
CA ALA A 83 1.34 9.36 8.87
C ALA A 83 1.62 10.64 8.04
N GLY A 84 0.58 11.28 7.50
CA GLY A 84 0.69 12.47 6.65
C GLY A 84 0.93 12.21 5.16
N PHE A 85 1.19 10.96 4.77
CA PHE A 85 1.35 10.56 3.36
C PHE A 85 0.01 10.25 2.72
N THR A 86 -0.13 10.62 1.45
CA THR A 86 -1.21 10.15 0.58
C THR A 86 -0.62 9.17 -0.42
N LEU A 87 -1.19 7.97 -0.47
CA LEU A 87 -0.68 6.84 -1.21
C LEU A 87 -1.75 6.28 -2.16
N LYS A 88 -1.32 5.79 -3.32
CA LYS A 88 -2.15 5.06 -4.27
C LYS A 88 -1.87 3.57 -4.18
N VAL A 89 -2.90 2.75 -4.04
CA VAL A 89 -2.75 1.28 -4.13
C VAL A 89 -2.35 0.90 -5.54
N ILE A 90 -1.24 0.17 -5.68
CA ILE A 90 -0.77 -0.38 -6.96
C ILE A 90 -1.17 -1.84 -7.08
N THR A 91 -0.77 -2.64 -6.09
CA THR A 91 -0.95 -4.10 -6.08
C THR A 91 -1.48 -4.55 -4.72
N VAL A 92 -2.30 -5.61 -4.73
CA VAL A 92 -2.83 -6.25 -3.53
C VAL A 92 -2.55 -7.74 -3.66
N GLN A 93 -1.79 -8.29 -2.72
CA GLN A 93 -1.37 -9.69 -2.73
C GLN A 93 -1.90 -10.40 -1.48
N PRO A 94 -2.68 -11.48 -1.60
CA PRO A 94 -3.13 -12.26 -0.45
C PRO A 94 -1.96 -13.05 0.15
N ARG A 95 -1.84 -13.02 1.48
CA ARG A 95 -0.93 -13.86 2.25
C ARG A 95 -1.74 -14.85 3.07
N TYR A 96 -1.43 -16.13 2.90
CA TYR A 96 -2.12 -17.23 3.57
C TYR A 96 -1.28 -17.74 4.74
N SER A 97 -1.96 -18.12 5.81
CA SER A 97 -1.37 -18.85 6.94
C SER A 97 -0.88 -20.24 6.50
N VAL A 98 -0.14 -20.93 7.38
CA VAL A 98 0.31 -22.31 7.15
C VAL A 98 -0.84 -23.30 6.91
N LEU A 99 -2.05 -22.97 7.38
CA LEU A 99 -3.27 -23.75 7.17
C LEU A 99 -3.99 -23.41 5.85
N GLY A 100 -3.43 -22.52 5.03
CA GLY A 100 -4.04 -22.06 3.78
C GLY A 100 -5.17 -21.03 3.93
N ILE A 101 -5.42 -20.55 5.15
CA ILE A 101 -6.44 -19.53 5.44
C ILE A 101 -5.86 -18.13 5.17
N LEU A 102 -6.62 -17.24 4.52
CA LEU A 102 -6.23 -15.85 4.29
C LEU A 102 -5.94 -15.16 5.62
N ASP A 103 -4.70 -14.74 5.82
CA ASP A 103 -4.23 -14.14 7.06
C ASP A 103 -4.25 -12.61 6.96
N HIS A 104 -3.68 -12.06 5.87
CA HIS A 104 -3.66 -10.63 5.60
C HIS A 104 -3.42 -10.37 4.11
N TYR A 105 -3.62 -9.11 3.69
CA TYR A 105 -3.19 -8.60 2.40
C TYR A 105 -1.88 -7.85 2.56
N GLU A 106 -0.92 -8.12 1.68
CA GLU A 106 0.25 -7.29 1.47
C GLU A 106 -0.03 -6.35 0.30
N VAL A 107 0.11 -5.05 0.53
CA VAL A 107 -0.30 -4.03 -0.42
C VAL A 107 0.88 -3.11 -0.72
N ASP A 108 1.19 -2.96 -2.00
CA ASP A 108 2.20 -2.02 -2.47
C ASP A 108 1.53 -0.72 -2.91
N PHE A 109 2.19 0.37 -2.57
CA PHE A 109 1.72 1.72 -2.83
C PHE A 109 2.73 2.55 -3.61
N ALA A 110 2.22 3.48 -4.40
CA ALA A 110 2.97 4.60 -4.96
C ALA A 110 2.61 5.86 -4.19
N HIS A 111 3.55 6.78 -4.07
CA HIS A 111 3.26 8.13 -3.59
C HIS A 111 2.21 8.78 -4.49
N TRP A 112 1.19 9.40 -3.89
CA TRP A 112 0.23 10.21 -4.62
C TRP A 112 0.88 11.57 -4.90
N GLY A 113 1.59 11.67 -6.03
CA GLY A 113 2.14 12.95 -6.51
C GLY A 113 1.04 13.95 -6.94
N PRO A 114 1.39 15.24 -7.09
CA PRO A 114 0.52 16.24 -7.69
C PRO A 114 0.13 15.90 -9.13
#